data_AF-A0A6F8Y835-F1
#
_entry.id   AF-A0A6F8Y835-F1
#
_cell.length_a   1.000
_cell.length_b   1.000
_cell.length_c   1.000
_cell.angle_alpha   90.00
_cell.angle_beta   90.00
_cell.angle_gamma   90.00
#
_symmetry.space_group_name_H-M   'P 1'
#
loop_
_entity.id
_entity.type
_entity.pdbx_description
1 polymer ?
#
loop_
_entity_poly.entity_id
_entity_poly.type
_entity_poly.pdbx_seq_one_letter_code
_entity_poly.pdbx_strand_id
1 'polypeptide(L)'
;MRLAKEAGSSGCCLPAVYNAANEECVAAFVAGRLPFLGMVETLERVLDEAPDFDEPGTVEDVLAAETWARSHAQRIIGEGA
;
A
#
# COMPACT_ATOMS: atom_id res chain seq x y z
N MET A 1 1.99 -8.18 -10.56
CA MET A 1 1.84 -7.35 -11.79
C MET A 1 0.42 -6.82 -12.01
N ARG A 2 -0.63 -7.58 -11.67
CA ARG A 2 -2.03 -7.12 -11.80
C ARG A 2 -2.31 -5.88 -10.94
N LEU A 3 -2.06 -5.96 -9.63
CA LEU A 3 -2.30 -4.87 -8.66
C LEU A 3 -1.59 -3.56 -9.03
N ALA A 4 -0.30 -3.62 -9.37
CA ALA A 4 0.45 -2.44 -9.81
C ALA A 4 -0.14 -1.79 -11.08
N LYS A 5 -0.65 -2.60 -12.01
CA LYS A 5 -1.26 -2.10 -13.25
C LYS A 5 -2.65 -1.53 -13.00
N GLU A 6 -3.43 -2.15 -12.12
CA GLU A 6 -4.75 -1.68 -11.72
C GLU A 6 -4.62 -0.36 -10.96
N ALA A 7 -3.78 -0.28 -9.94
CA ALA A 7 -3.49 0.97 -9.23
C ALA A 7 -2.99 2.09 -10.16
N GLY A 8 -2.11 1.75 -11.11
CA GLY A 8 -1.63 2.68 -12.14
C GLY A 8 -2.71 3.16 -13.12
N SER A 9 -3.77 2.38 -13.31
CA SER A 9 -4.88 2.72 -14.22
C SER A 9 -6.01 3.46 -13.51
N SER A 10 -6.16 3.27 -12.20
CA SER A 10 -7.19 3.94 -11.37
C SER A 10 -6.92 5.43 -11.15
N GLY A 11 -5.68 5.90 -11.34
CA GLY A 11 -5.31 7.32 -11.16
C GLY A 11 -5.29 7.77 -9.69
N CYS A 12 -5.31 9.10 -9.48
CA CYS A 12 -5.26 9.74 -8.16
C CYS A 12 -4.07 9.27 -7.29
N CYS A 13 -4.31 8.97 -6.02
CA CYS A 13 -3.27 8.57 -5.07
C CYS A 13 -3.04 7.05 -4.97
N LEU A 14 -3.81 6.21 -5.68
CA LEU A 14 -3.67 4.75 -5.62
C LEU A 14 -2.28 4.22 -6.02
N PRO A 15 -1.58 4.81 -7.02
CA PRO A 15 -0.19 4.45 -7.28
C PRO A 15 0.75 4.73 -6.10
N ALA A 16 0.54 5.84 -5.39
CA ALA A 16 1.33 6.21 -4.22
C ALA A 16 1.04 5.27 -3.03
N VAL A 17 -0.23 4.94 -2.81
CA VAL A 17 -0.67 3.94 -1.83
C VAL A 17 0.00 2.59 -2.09
N TYR A 18 -0.06 2.09 -3.32
CA TYR A 18 0.56 0.82 -3.69
C TYR A 18 2.06 0.84 -3.42
N ASN A 19 2.76 1.90 -3.84
CA ASN A 19 4.21 1.97 -3.69
C ASN A 19 4.62 2.00 -2.21
N ALA A 20 3.98 2.86 -1.42
CA ALA A 20 4.24 2.97 0.00
C ALA A 20 3.96 1.65 0.75
N ALA A 21 2.85 0.98 0.45
CA ALA A 21 2.52 -0.32 1.03
C ALA A 21 3.52 -1.41 0.61
N ASN A 22 3.96 -1.40 -0.65
CA ASN A 22 4.92 -2.38 -1.17
C ASN A 22 6.28 -2.26 -0.47
N GLU A 23 6.73 -1.04 -0.19
CA GLU A 23 7.96 -0.82 0.58
C GLU A 23 7.87 -1.42 2.00
N GLU A 24 6.76 -1.23 2.72
CA GLU A 24 6.55 -1.84 4.05
C GLU A 24 6.54 -3.38 3.97
N CYS A 25 5.88 -3.93 2.94
CA CYS A 25 5.83 -5.38 2.70
C CYS A 25 7.22 -5.96 2.41
N VAL A 26 8.01 -5.31 1.54
CA VAL A 26 9.37 -5.72 1.22
C VAL A 26 10.26 -5.64 2.46
N ALA A 27 10.16 -4.56 3.23
CA ALA A 27 10.92 -4.40 4.47
C ALA A 27 10.58 -5.50 5.48
N ALA A 28 9.30 -5.85 5.64
CA ALA A 28 8.87 -6.94 6.52
C ALA A 28 9.33 -8.31 6.03
N PHE A 29 9.27 -8.56 4.72
CA PHE A 29 9.76 -9.80 4.11
C PHE A 29 11.26 -9.98 4.32
N VAL A 30 12.06 -8.95 4.03
CA VAL A 30 13.52 -8.96 4.26
C VAL A 30 13.86 -9.15 5.73
N ALA A 31 13.04 -8.62 6.65
CA ALA A 31 13.18 -8.81 8.09
C ALA A 31 12.67 -10.18 8.60
N GLY A 32 12.17 -11.05 7.73
CA GLY A 32 11.61 -12.36 8.11
C GLY A 32 10.29 -12.29 8.88
N ARG A 33 9.60 -11.14 8.84
CA ARG A 33 8.31 -10.91 9.53
C ARG A 33 7.10 -11.19 8.66
N LEU A 34 7.28 -11.36 7.35
CA LEU A 34 6.22 -11.57 6.39
C LEU A 34 6.67 -12.60 5.34
N PRO A 35 5.89 -13.65 5.03
CA PRO A 35 6.21 -14.55 3.92
C PRO A 35 5.95 -13.86 2.57
N PHE A 36 6.52 -14.39 1.50
CA PHE A 36 6.34 -13.83 0.15
C PHE A 36 4.86 -13.73 -0.26
N LEU A 37 4.04 -14.74 0.06
CA LEU A 37 2.60 -14.71 -0.23
C LEU A 37 1.85 -13.68 0.63
N GLY A 38 2.27 -13.51 1.90
CA GLY A 38 1.71 -12.50 2.80
C GLY A 38 1.95 -11.06 2.31
N MET A 39 2.98 -10.82 1.49
CA MET A 39 3.16 -9.52 0.83
C MET A 39 2.02 -9.20 -0.14
N VAL A 40 1.59 -10.20 -0.93
CA VAL A 40 0.52 -10.00 -1.92
C VAL A 40 -0.81 -9.80 -1.21
N GLU A 41 -1.11 -10.62 -0.21
CA GLU A 41 -2.33 -10.52 0.61
C GLU A 41 -2.40 -9.18 1.35
N THR A 42 -1.27 -8.71 1.89
CA THR A 42 -1.19 -7.38 2.52
C THR A 42 -1.46 -6.27 1.51
N LEU A 43 -0.84 -6.33 0.32
CA LEU A 43 -1.04 -5.33 -0.71
C LEU A 43 -2.48 -5.26 -1.22
N GLU A 44 -3.14 -6.41 -1.40
CA GLU A 44 -4.55 -6.49 -1.77
C GLU A 44 -5.43 -5.83 -0.71
N ARG A 45 -5.23 -6.20 0.56
CA ARG A 45 -5.98 -5.59 1.67
C ARG A 45 -5.76 -4.08 1.78
N VAL A 46 -4.53 -3.60 1.63
CA VAL A 46 -4.27 -2.14 1.67
C VAL A 46 -4.98 -1.42 0.53
N LEU A 47 -4.99 -1.99 -0.68
CA LEU A 47 -5.68 -1.36 -1.80
C LEU A 47 -7.21 -1.42 -1.67
N ASP A 48 -7.75 -2.54 -1.17
CA ASP A 48 -9.19 -2.72 -0.95
C ASP A 48 -9.73 -1.84 0.21
N GLU A 49 -8.91 -1.63 1.25
CA GLU A 49 -9.24 -0.79 2.41
C GLU A 49 -8.86 0.69 2.20
N ALA A 50 -8.29 1.06 1.04
CA ALA A 50 -7.92 2.43 0.72
C ALA A 50 -9.15 3.34 0.69
N PRO A 51 -9.10 4.52 1.36
CA PRO A 51 -10.15 5.49 1.22
C PRO A 51 -10.16 6.04 -0.22
N ASP A 52 -11.32 6.55 -0.64
CA ASP A 52 -11.42 7.31 -1.88
C ASP A 52 -10.62 8.61 -1.72
N PHE A 53 -9.39 8.61 -2.27
CA PHE A 53 -8.56 9.79 -2.36
C PHE A 53 -9.01 10.63 -3.55
N ASP A 54 -9.21 11.93 -3.32
CA ASP A 54 -9.42 12.89 -4.40
C ASP A 54 -8.20 12.96 -5.33
N GLU A 55 -8.39 13.55 -6.51
CA GLU A 55 -7.30 13.88 -7.41
C GLU A 55 -6.30 14.80 -6.69
N PRO A 56 -5.02 14.40 -6.52
CA PRO A 56 -4.06 15.18 -5.75
C PRO A 56 -3.77 16.51 -6.45
N GLY A 57 -3.97 17.62 -5.74
CA GLY A 57 -3.64 18.96 -6.21
C GLY A 57 -2.25 19.43 -5.75
N THR A 58 -1.70 18.75 -4.75
CA THR A 58 -0.46 19.12 -4.06
C THR A 58 0.40 17.90 -3.72
N VAL A 59 1.65 18.14 -3.33
CA VAL A 59 2.55 17.08 -2.84
C VAL A 59 2.04 16.54 -1.51
N GLU A 60 1.46 17.40 -0.67
CA GLU A 60 0.91 17.08 0.63
C GLU A 60 -0.24 16.05 0.53
N ASP A 61 -1.06 16.13 -0.52
CA ASP A 61 -2.14 15.16 -0.76
C ASP A 61 -1.59 13.74 -1.00
N VAL A 62 -0.51 13.65 -1.79
CA VAL A 62 0.17 12.37 -2.06
C VAL A 62 0.84 11.85 -0.78
N LEU A 63 1.51 12.71 -0.02
CA LEU A 63 2.16 12.34 1.25
C LEU A 63 1.15 11.85 2.30
N ALA A 64 -0.06 12.43 2.33
CA ALA A 64 -1.13 11.97 3.19
C ALA A 64 -1.56 10.54 2.83
N ALA A 65 -1.71 10.25 1.53
CA ALA A 65 -2.04 8.91 1.05
C ALA A 65 -0.94 7.89 1.35
N GLU A 66 0.33 8.26 1.16
CA GLU A 66 1.46 7.39 1.55
C GLU A 66 1.49 7.13 3.05
N THR A 67 1.29 8.16 3.87
CA THR A 67 1.29 8.04 5.34
C THR A 67 0.19 7.08 5.82
N TRP A 68 -1.00 7.18 5.22
CA TRP A 68 -2.08 6.25 5.46
C TRP A 68 -1.69 4.82 5.06
N ALA A 69 -1.15 4.64 3.85
CA ALA A 69 -0.79 3.33 3.32
C ALA A 69 0.26 2.61 4.17
N ARG A 70 1.30 3.34 4.61
CA ARG A 70 2.35 2.78 5.50
C ARG A 70 1.79 2.32 6.82
N SER A 71 1.03 3.20 7.48
CA SER A 71 0.42 2.91 8.78
C SER A 71 -0.53 1.70 8.69
N HIS A 72 -1.29 1.63 7.59
CA HIS A 72 -2.24 0.56 7.36
C HIS A 72 -1.56 -0.79 7.04
N ALA A 73 -0.53 -0.78 6.19
CA ALA A 73 0.27 -1.97 5.90
C ALA A 73 0.95 -2.52 7.16
N GLN A 74 1.53 -1.65 8.00
CA GLN A 74 2.16 -2.04 9.26
C GLN A 74 1.16 -2.70 10.23
N ARG A 75 -0.07 -2.19 10.30
CA ARG A 75 -1.14 -2.79 11.09
C ARG A 75 -1.46 -4.21 10.60
N ILE A 76 -1.71 -4.38 9.30
CA ILE A 76 -2.03 -5.69 8.71
C ILE A 76 -0.91 -6.70 8.95
N ILE A 77 0.35 -6.29 8.74
CA ILE A 77 1.51 -7.14 8.99
C ILE A 77 1.58 -7.56 10.47
N GLY A 78 1.24 -6.66 11.39
CA GLY A 78 1.21 -6.94 12.83
C GLY A 78 0.08 -7.90 13.27
N GLU A 79 -0.99 -8.02 12.50
CA GLU A 79 -2.11 -8.93 12.75
C GLU A 79 -1.81 -10.39 12.36
N GLY A 80 -0.67 -10.63 11.68
CA GLY A 80 -0.31 -11.93 11.13
C GLY A 80 -0.99 -12.14 9.78
N ALA A 81 -0.48 -11.43 8.76
CA ALA A 81 -0.81 -11.66 7.36
C ALA A 81 -0.27 -13.03 6.89
#